data_AF-A0A9R1BTV0-F1
#
_entry.id   AF-A0A9R1BTV0-F1
#
_cell.length_a   1.000
_cell.length_b   1.000
_cell.length_c   1.000
_cell.angle_alpha   90.00
_cell.angle_beta   90.00
_cell.angle_gamma   90.00
#
_symmetry.space_group_name_H-M   'P 1'
#
loop_
_entity.id
_entity.type
_entity.pdbx_description
1 polymer ?
#
loop_
_entity_poly.entity_id
_entity_poly.type
_entity_poly.pdbx_seq_one_letter_code
_entity_poly.pdbx_strand_id
1 'polypeptide(L)'
;MASAHGELEKRLQDPNAPPMSLPLDFLKDITCDFSNESVLGEGGFGVVYKGVLQSGKIIAVKKLFEIRLKEETFQNEVSSLMGIKHQNVLLFVGYCAESKWEAIEQPSGSGKHIFAEMPNRLLCFEYASNKSLDKHISDESLGIEWNTRYEIIKGVCSGMHFLHDECHIVHLDLKPENILLDSTMTPKIADFGISRIFGEQQSRLVTDNRAGTWLAMGLAPIVFFFSSSTSRL
;
A
#
# COMPACT_ATOMS: atom_id res chain seq x y z
N MET A 1 23.08 12.21 1.18
CA MET A 1 22.89 11.00 0.38
C MET A 1 23.52 9.75 1.03
N ALA A 2 24.82 9.73 1.37
CA ALA A 2 25.43 8.57 2.05
C ALA A 2 24.80 8.20 3.42
N SER A 3 24.25 9.18 4.16
CA SER A 3 23.60 8.91 5.46
C SER A 3 22.23 8.23 5.35
N ALA A 4 21.48 8.47 4.26
CA ALA A 4 20.12 7.93 4.09
C ALA A 4 20.14 6.45 3.67
N HIS A 5 21.08 6.08 2.78
CA HIS A 5 21.30 4.69 2.36
C HIS A 5 21.65 3.81 3.58
N GLY A 6 22.70 4.17 4.32
CA GLY A 6 23.15 3.37 5.46
C GLY A 6 22.15 3.31 6.62
N GLU A 7 21.35 4.36 6.84
CA GLU A 7 20.30 4.36 7.85
C GLU A 7 19.14 3.44 7.46
N LEU A 8 18.61 3.57 6.24
CA LEU A 8 17.51 2.71 5.77
C LEU A 8 17.94 1.24 5.71
N GLU A 9 19.18 0.95 5.31
CA GLU A 9 19.72 -0.40 5.30
C GLU A 9 19.77 -1.04 6.69
N LYS A 10 20.27 -0.30 7.69
CA LYS A 10 20.25 -0.76 9.09
C LYS A 10 18.82 -1.02 9.57
N ARG A 11 17.87 -0.15 9.22
CA ARG A 11 16.45 -0.34 9.59
C ARG A 11 15.83 -1.54 8.94
N LEU A 12 16.13 -1.76 7.67
CA LEU A 12 15.67 -2.94 6.95
C LEU A 12 16.28 -4.25 7.50
N GLN A 13 17.27 -4.19 8.39
CA GLN A 13 17.80 -5.31 9.16
C GLN A 13 17.21 -5.38 10.58
N ASP A 14 16.66 -4.28 11.10
CA ASP A 14 16.01 -4.20 12.40
C ASP A 14 14.47 -4.14 12.25
N PRO A 15 13.75 -5.25 12.46
CA PRO A 15 12.28 -5.27 12.36
C PRO A 15 11.60 -4.33 13.37
N ASN A 16 12.29 -3.88 14.42
CA ASN A 16 11.75 -2.97 15.42
C ASN A 16 11.98 -1.49 15.11
N ALA A 17 12.80 -1.16 14.09
CA ALA A 17 13.01 0.23 13.69
C ALA A 17 11.68 0.89 13.27
N PRO A 18 11.39 2.12 13.73
CA PRO A 18 10.21 2.84 13.28
C PRO A 18 10.35 3.25 11.80
N PRO A 19 9.26 3.48 11.07
CA PRO A 19 9.34 4.10 9.75
C PRO A 19 9.95 5.51 9.83
N MET A 20 10.56 6.00 8.74
CA MET A 20 11.16 7.34 8.68
C MET A 20 10.69 8.17 7.49
N SER A 21 10.85 9.48 7.63
CA SER A 21 10.87 10.40 6.49
C SER A 21 12.11 10.13 5.63
N LEU A 22 11.89 9.95 4.33
CA LEU A 22 12.89 9.70 3.31
C LEU A 22 12.90 10.88 2.32
N PRO A 23 14.07 11.50 2.07
CA PRO A 23 14.15 12.61 1.14
C PRO A 23 13.74 12.21 -0.29
N LEU A 24 13.08 13.11 -1.00
CA LEU A 24 12.64 12.86 -2.38
C LEU A 24 13.82 12.54 -3.30
N ASP A 25 14.92 13.28 -3.17
CA ASP A 25 16.11 13.08 -4.00
C ASP A 25 16.74 11.69 -3.78
N PHE A 26 16.62 11.15 -2.56
CA PHE A 26 17.03 9.77 -2.28
C PHE A 26 16.09 8.75 -2.93
N LEU A 27 14.77 8.98 -2.88
CA LEU A 27 13.81 8.10 -3.55
C LEU A 27 13.97 8.13 -5.07
N LYS A 28 14.31 9.29 -5.65
CA LYS A 28 14.68 9.40 -7.06
C LYS A 28 15.92 8.58 -7.40
N ASP A 29 16.98 8.70 -6.60
CA ASP A 29 18.23 7.95 -6.79
C ASP A 29 17.97 6.44 -6.88
N ILE A 30 17.24 5.87 -5.91
CA ILE A 30 17.02 4.41 -5.84
C ILE A 30 15.99 3.89 -6.86
N THR A 31 15.17 4.76 -7.45
CA THR A 31 14.14 4.37 -8.44
C THR A 31 14.53 4.73 -9.87
N CYS A 32 15.74 5.24 -10.09
CA CYS A 32 16.19 5.79 -11.37
C CYS A 32 15.24 6.92 -11.87
N ASP A 33 15.01 7.91 -11.01
CA ASP A 33 14.10 9.06 -11.18
C ASP A 33 12.68 8.63 -11.59
N PHE A 34 12.15 7.61 -10.91
CA PHE A 34 10.83 7.03 -11.20
C PHE A 34 10.66 6.56 -12.66
N SER A 35 11.72 5.95 -13.21
CA SER A 35 11.68 5.38 -14.57
C SER A 35 10.57 4.33 -14.73
N ASN A 36 9.99 4.26 -15.93
CA ASN A 36 9.02 3.22 -16.30
C ASN A 36 9.58 1.80 -16.16
N GLU A 37 10.90 1.63 -16.31
CA GLU A 37 11.56 0.32 -16.12
C GLU A 37 11.54 -0.15 -14.66
N SER A 38 11.40 0.79 -13.72
CA SER A 38 11.28 0.51 -12.30
C SER A 38 9.84 0.19 -11.87
N VAL A 39 8.84 0.27 -12.75
CA VAL A 39 7.44 0.07 -12.38
C VAL A 39 7.17 -1.39 -12.00
N LEU A 40 6.67 -1.59 -10.78
CA LEU A 40 6.19 -2.87 -10.27
C LEU A 40 4.68 -3.05 -10.51
N GLY A 41 3.94 -1.94 -10.54
CA GLY A 41 2.51 -1.93 -10.80
C GLY A 41 1.92 -0.53 -10.71
N GLU A 42 0.74 -0.36 -11.30
CA GLU A 42 -0.04 0.88 -11.27
C GLU A 42 -1.46 0.56 -10.83
N GLY A 43 -2.00 1.37 -9.93
CA GLY A 43 -3.37 1.25 -9.45
C GLY A 43 -4.06 2.61 -9.40
N GLY A 44 -5.32 2.63 -8.99
CA GLY A 44 -6.13 3.87 -8.97
C GLY A 44 -5.61 4.98 -8.03
N PHE A 45 -4.57 4.70 -7.26
CA PHE A 45 -4.06 5.58 -6.20
C PHE A 45 -2.62 6.04 -6.44
N GLY A 46 -1.94 5.47 -7.44
CA GLY A 46 -0.55 5.77 -7.72
C GLY A 46 0.18 4.65 -8.44
N VAL A 47 1.47 4.88 -8.65
CA VAL A 47 2.40 3.94 -9.28
C VAL A 47 3.38 3.43 -8.23
N VAL A 48 3.64 2.13 -8.23
CA VAL A 48 4.61 1.48 -7.38
C VAL A 48 5.88 1.24 -8.17
N TYR A 49 6.99 1.78 -7.68
CA TYR A 49 8.31 1.63 -8.27
C TYR A 49 9.18 0.71 -7.41
N LYS A 50 10.09 0.01 -8.07
CA LYS A 50 11.18 -0.75 -7.49
C LYS A 50 12.28 0.22 -7.09
N GLY A 51 12.59 0.30 -5.79
CA GLY A 51 13.74 1.01 -5.27
C GLY A 51 14.89 0.04 -5.01
N VAL A 52 16.09 0.29 -5.54
CA VAL A 52 17.28 -0.53 -5.30
C VAL A 52 18.29 0.27 -4.46
N LEU A 53 18.59 -0.22 -3.27
CA LEU A 53 19.57 0.38 -2.36
C LEU A 53 21.00 0.04 -2.81
N GLN A 54 22.00 0.75 -2.28
CA GLN A 54 23.41 0.50 -2.60
C GLN A 54 23.86 -0.95 -2.30
N SER A 55 23.32 -1.55 -1.24
CA SER A 55 23.52 -2.98 -0.93
C SER A 55 22.89 -3.96 -1.93
N GLY A 56 22.07 -3.49 -2.87
CA GLY A 56 21.25 -4.32 -3.75
C GLY A 56 19.92 -4.77 -3.14
N LYS A 57 19.65 -4.43 -1.87
CA LYS A 57 18.34 -4.68 -1.25
C LYS A 57 17.26 -3.84 -1.94
N ILE A 58 16.08 -4.45 -2.12
CA ILE A 58 14.96 -3.85 -2.85
C ILE A 58 13.88 -3.39 -1.87
N ILE A 59 13.27 -2.25 -2.14
CA ILE A 59 12.04 -1.77 -1.51
C ILE A 59 10.97 -1.44 -2.56
N ALA A 60 9.72 -1.36 -2.15
CA ALA A 60 8.62 -0.87 -2.98
C ALA A 60 8.33 0.60 -2.62
N VAL A 61 8.34 1.48 -3.62
CA VAL A 61 8.11 2.93 -3.46
C VAL A 61 6.82 3.30 -4.19
N LYS A 62 5.74 3.51 -3.46
CA LYS A 62 4.43 3.91 -4.00
C LYS A 62 4.35 5.43 -4.07
N LYS A 63 4.40 5.98 -5.29
CA LYS A 63 4.17 7.40 -5.55
C LYS A 63 2.67 7.61 -5.78
N LEU A 64 2.03 8.38 -4.90
CA LEU A 64 0.59 8.59 -4.94
C LEU A 64 0.23 9.67 -5.98
N PHE A 65 -0.96 9.56 -6.58
CA PHE A 65 -1.43 10.56 -7.55
C PHE A 65 -1.87 11.86 -6.88
N GLU A 66 -1.28 12.97 -7.32
CA GLU A 66 -1.45 14.32 -6.75
C GLU A 66 -2.91 14.79 -6.70
N ILE A 67 -3.66 14.57 -7.78
CA ILE A 67 -5.02 15.10 -7.97
C ILE A 67 -6.00 14.60 -6.90
N ARG A 68 -5.70 13.49 -6.23
CA ARG A 68 -6.65 12.82 -5.35
C ARG A 68 -6.32 12.96 -3.86
N LEU A 69 -5.25 13.67 -3.47
CA LEU A 69 -4.77 13.69 -2.09
C LEU A 69 -5.03 15.02 -1.40
N LYS A 70 -5.75 14.98 -0.28
CA LYS A 70 -5.71 16.04 0.74
C LYS A 70 -4.58 15.75 1.71
N GLU A 71 -3.88 16.80 2.16
CA GLU A 71 -2.74 16.66 3.07
C GLU A 71 -3.08 15.92 4.37
N GLU A 72 -4.20 16.29 4.99
CA GLU A 72 -4.72 15.63 6.20
C GLU A 72 -4.92 14.12 5.99
N THR A 73 -5.41 13.74 4.81
CA THR A 73 -5.65 12.34 4.47
C THR A 73 -4.35 11.55 4.35
N PHE A 74 -3.31 12.15 3.77
CA PHE A 74 -1.98 11.53 3.73
C PHE A 74 -1.37 11.41 5.13
N GLN A 75 -1.47 12.44 5.96
CA GLN A 75 -0.95 12.41 7.33
C GLN A 75 -1.63 11.33 8.16
N ASN A 76 -2.97 11.25 8.10
CA ASN A 76 -3.74 10.21 8.78
C ASN A 76 -3.33 8.80 8.35
N GLU A 77 -3.02 8.61 7.06
CA GLU A 77 -2.51 7.34 6.56
C GLU A 77 -1.14 7.01 7.15
N VAL A 78 -0.17 7.92 7.01
CA VAL A 78 1.18 7.72 7.57
C VAL A 78 1.07 7.39 9.05
N SER A 79 0.32 8.18 9.83
CA SER A 79 0.09 7.94 11.26
C SER A 79 -0.50 6.56 11.55
N SER A 80 -1.42 6.08 10.72
CA SER A 80 -2.02 4.75 10.88
C SER A 80 -1.00 3.64 10.59
N LEU A 81 -0.11 3.84 9.61
CA LEU A 81 0.91 2.87 9.24
C LEU A 81 2.12 2.82 10.20
N MET A 82 2.41 3.90 10.93
CA MET A 82 3.62 4.02 11.77
C MET A 82 3.84 2.89 12.79
N GLY A 83 2.75 2.31 13.31
CA GLY A 83 2.78 1.29 14.37
C GLY A 83 2.50 -0.14 13.92
N ILE A 84 2.21 -0.35 12.63
CA ILE A 84 1.71 -1.64 12.14
C ILE A 84 2.89 -2.56 11.86
N LYS A 85 3.00 -3.63 12.65
CA LYS A 85 4.06 -4.63 12.53
C LYS A 85 3.52 -6.01 12.81
N HIS A 86 3.46 -6.83 11.76
CA HIS A 86 3.04 -8.22 11.86
C HIS A 86 3.66 -9.02 10.71
N GLN A 87 4.02 -10.28 10.95
CA GLN A 87 4.70 -11.11 9.95
C GLN A 87 3.92 -11.21 8.62
N ASN A 88 2.58 -11.24 8.72
CA ASN A 88 1.68 -11.35 7.57
C ASN A 88 1.05 -10.03 7.10
N VAL A 89 1.58 -8.88 7.53
CA VAL A 89 1.17 -7.56 7.03
C VAL A 89 2.39 -6.93 6.36
N LEU A 90 2.20 -6.28 5.22
CA LEU A 90 3.30 -5.68 4.46
C LEU A 90 3.95 -4.57 5.30
N LEU A 91 5.24 -4.70 5.58
CA LEU A 91 5.97 -3.77 6.42
C LEU A 91 6.10 -2.40 5.76
N PHE A 92 5.57 -1.38 6.42
CA PHE A 92 5.81 0.02 6.09
C PHE A 92 7.17 0.46 6.63
N VAL A 93 8.04 0.99 5.76
CA VAL A 93 9.43 1.32 6.11
C VAL A 93 9.71 2.82 6.13
N GLY A 94 8.87 3.63 5.46
CA GLY A 94 9.04 5.07 5.46
C GLY A 94 8.11 5.79 4.50
N TYR A 95 8.23 7.10 4.45
CA TYR A 95 7.41 7.96 3.62
C TYR A 95 8.21 9.16 3.12
N CYS A 96 7.69 9.83 2.09
CA CYS A 96 8.15 11.15 1.68
C CYS A 96 6.94 12.09 1.65
N ALA A 97 7.10 13.25 2.27
CA ALA A 97 6.11 14.31 2.36
C ALA A 97 6.79 15.65 2.04
N GLU A 98 7.24 15.81 0.80
CA GLU A 98 7.91 17.03 0.33
C GLU A 98 7.01 17.79 -0.63
N SER A 99 7.09 19.12 -0.64
CA SER A 99 6.45 19.95 -1.65
C SER A 99 7.51 20.83 -2.30
N LYS A 100 7.48 20.93 -3.64
CA LYS A 100 8.37 21.81 -4.40
C LYS A 100 7.54 22.72 -5.28
N TRP A 101 7.92 23.99 -5.36
CA TRP A 101 7.27 24.92 -6.29
C TRP A 101 7.94 24.80 -7.66
N GLU A 102 7.13 24.51 -8.68
CA GLU A 102 7.62 24.27 -10.04
C GLU A 102 6.79 25.06 -11.05
N ALA A 103 7.44 25.49 -12.13
CA ALA A 103 6.76 26.08 -13.27
C ALA A 103 6.30 24.95 -14.19
N ILE A 104 5.00 24.65 -14.17
CA ILE A 104 4.39 23.59 -14.99
C ILE A 104 3.64 24.20 -16.17
N GLU A 105 3.77 23.59 -17.35
CA GLU A 105 2.96 23.98 -18.50
C GLU A 105 1.49 23.65 -18.23
N GLN A 106 0.58 24.54 -18.62
CA GLN A 106 -0.84 24.29 -18.47
C GLN A 106 -1.25 23.05 -19.26
N PRO A 107 -2.10 22.17 -18.68
CA PRO A 107 -2.65 21.00 -19.37
C PRO A 107 -3.42 21.34 -20.66
N SER A 108 -3.81 22.61 -20.84
CA SER A 108 -4.48 23.12 -22.03
C SER A 108 -3.60 23.16 -23.29
N GLY A 109 -2.29 22.90 -23.18
CA GLY A 109 -1.35 22.94 -24.31
C GLY A 109 -1.14 24.34 -24.88
N SER A 110 -1.44 25.38 -24.09
CA SER A 110 -1.36 26.79 -24.51
C SER A 110 0.06 27.38 -24.45
N GLY A 111 1.08 26.61 -24.06
CA GLY A 111 2.44 27.09 -23.79
C GLY A 111 2.57 27.98 -22.55
N LYS A 112 1.45 28.28 -21.87
CA LYS A 112 1.43 29.09 -20.65
C LYS A 112 1.90 28.25 -19.47
N HIS A 113 2.89 28.74 -18.74
CA HIS A 113 3.35 28.10 -17.51
C HIS A 113 2.62 28.70 -16.31
N ILE A 114 2.32 27.85 -15.33
CA ILE A 114 1.83 28.27 -14.01
C ILE A 114 2.86 27.85 -12.97
N PHE A 115 3.07 28.71 -11.97
CA PHE A 115 3.91 28.38 -10.83
C PHE A 115 3.00 27.80 -9.75
N ALA A 116 3.19 26.51 -9.46
CA ALA A 116 2.34 25.77 -8.53
C ALA A 116 3.18 24.95 -7.56
N GLU A 117 2.64 24.74 -6.36
CA GLU A 117 3.20 23.80 -5.41
C GLU A 117 2.87 22.37 -5.84
N MET A 118 3.90 21.55 -6.01
CA MET A 118 3.82 20.15 -6.41
C MET A 118 4.05 19.26 -5.19
N PRO A 119 2.99 18.64 -4.62
CA PRO A 119 3.12 17.76 -3.48
C PRO A 119 3.67 16.40 -3.92
N ASN A 120 4.82 16.02 -3.40
CA ASN A 120 5.40 14.70 -3.52
C ASN A 120 5.03 13.88 -2.28
N ARG A 121 4.10 12.94 -2.47
CA ARG A 121 3.61 12.03 -1.42
C ARG A 121 3.93 10.60 -1.81
N LEU A 122 4.85 9.99 -1.08
CA LEU A 122 5.30 8.62 -1.35
C LEU A 122 5.23 7.77 -0.08
N LEU A 123 4.88 6.51 -0.24
CA LEU A 123 4.90 5.48 0.80
C LEU A 123 5.89 4.40 0.41
N CYS A 124 6.74 3.99 1.35
CA CYS A 124 7.78 2.99 1.12
C CYS A 124 7.49 1.75 1.95
N PHE A 125 7.58 0.59 1.33
CA PHE A 125 7.32 -0.71 1.93
C PHE A 125 8.46 -1.70 1.68
N GLU A 126 8.47 -2.78 2.46
CA GLU A 126 9.26 -3.95 2.10
C GLU A 126 8.89 -4.49 0.72
N TYR A 127 9.84 -5.11 0.03
CA TYR A 127 9.60 -5.74 -1.25
C TYR A 127 9.26 -7.23 -1.09
N ALA A 128 8.07 -7.61 -1.57
CA ALA A 128 7.62 -8.99 -1.63
C ALA A 128 7.93 -9.58 -3.02
N SER A 129 8.90 -10.49 -3.09
CA SER A 129 9.51 -10.91 -4.36
C SER A 129 8.68 -11.86 -5.21
N ASN A 130 7.72 -12.57 -4.62
CA ASN A 130 6.92 -13.58 -5.31
C ASN A 130 5.59 -13.01 -5.83
N LYS A 131 5.48 -11.69 -6.06
CA LYS A 131 4.28 -11.03 -6.60
C LYS A 131 3.03 -11.26 -5.72
N SER A 132 1.87 -10.91 -6.25
CA SER A 132 0.57 -11.08 -5.60
C SER A 132 -0.01 -12.49 -5.80
N LEU A 133 -0.85 -12.92 -4.86
CA LEU A 133 -1.45 -14.26 -4.82
C LEU A 133 -2.30 -14.56 -6.06
N ASP A 134 -2.93 -13.56 -6.69
CA ASP A 134 -3.69 -13.73 -7.94
C ASP A 134 -2.85 -14.38 -9.05
N LYS A 135 -1.53 -14.11 -9.08
CA LYS A 135 -0.60 -14.69 -10.07
C LYS A 135 -0.27 -16.15 -9.83
N HIS A 136 -0.67 -16.71 -8.68
CA HIS A 136 -0.39 -18.09 -8.32
C HIS A 136 -1.61 -19.00 -8.28
N ILE A 137 -2.81 -18.41 -8.29
CA ILE A 137 -4.07 -19.16 -8.18
C ILE A 137 -4.73 -19.46 -9.54
N SER A 138 -4.18 -18.97 -10.66
CA SER A 138 -4.67 -19.28 -12.00
C SER A 138 -4.27 -20.69 -12.48
N ASP A 139 -5.16 -21.38 -13.18
CA ASP A 139 -5.04 -22.79 -13.63
C ASP A 139 -3.76 -23.16 -14.41
N GLU A 140 -3.02 -22.18 -14.94
CA GLU A 140 -1.81 -22.41 -15.74
C GLU A 140 -0.53 -22.60 -14.90
N SER A 141 -0.54 -22.27 -13.61
CA SER A 141 0.59 -22.58 -12.73
C SER A 141 0.46 -24.02 -12.24
N LEU A 142 1.53 -24.82 -12.38
CA LEU A 142 1.71 -26.07 -11.64
C LEU A 142 1.54 -25.74 -10.16
N GLY A 143 0.33 -25.95 -9.65
CA GLY A 143 -0.23 -25.16 -8.57
C GLY A 143 0.59 -25.25 -7.29
N ILE A 144 0.54 -24.18 -6.49
CA ILE A 144 1.08 -24.17 -5.13
C ILE A 144 0.66 -25.46 -4.39
N GLU A 145 1.61 -26.20 -3.82
CA GLU A 145 1.35 -27.39 -3.02
C GLU A 145 0.36 -27.10 -1.88
N TRP A 146 -0.50 -28.06 -1.53
CA TRP A 146 -1.56 -27.84 -0.54
C TRP A 146 -1.02 -27.29 0.79
N ASN A 147 0.13 -27.79 1.26
CA ASN A 147 0.76 -27.32 2.49
C ASN A 147 1.09 -25.82 2.42
N THR A 148 1.63 -25.34 1.31
CA THR A 148 1.93 -23.92 1.12
C THR A 148 0.64 -23.10 1.03
N ARG A 149 -0.42 -23.61 0.38
CA ARG A 149 -1.74 -22.94 0.38
C ARG A 149 -2.30 -22.79 1.79
N TYR A 150 -2.19 -23.83 2.60
CA TYR A 150 -2.66 -23.81 3.98
C TYR A 150 -1.90 -22.77 4.82
N GLU A 151 -0.58 -22.69 4.70
CA GLU A 151 0.23 -21.66 5.38
C GLU A 151 -0.12 -20.25 4.90
N ILE A 152 -0.42 -20.07 3.60
CA ILE A 152 -0.91 -18.79 3.07
C ILE A 152 -2.26 -18.43 3.71
N ILE A 153 -3.24 -19.34 3.74
CA ILE A 153 -4.56 -19.09 4.35
C ILE A 153 -4.39 -18.72 5.82
N LYS A 154 -3.63 -19.51 6.57
CA LYS A 154 -3.35 -19.28 7.99
C LYS A 154 -2.68 -17.93 8.23
N GLY A 155 -1.68 -17.58 7.41
CA GLY A 155 -0.99 -16.29 7.50
C GLY A 155 -1.92 -15.11 7.21
N VAL A 156 -2.78 -15.20 6.19
CA VAL A 156 -3.78 -14.17 5.89
C VAL A 156 -4.75 -14.00 7.06
N CYS A 157 -5.25 -15.10 7.64
CA CYS A 157 -6.10 -15.06 8.83
C CYS A 157 -5.38 -14.40 10.03
N SER A 158 -4.11 -14.74 10.26
CA SER A 158 -3.30 -14.16 11.34
C SER A 158 -3.13 -12.65 11.15
N GLY A 159 -2.75 -12.21 9.95
CA GLY A 159 -2.58 -10.78 9.64
C GLY A 159 -3.88 -10.00 9.75
N MET A 160 -5.00 -10.58 9.30
CA MET A 160 -6.30 -9.93 9.40
C MET A 160 -6.84 -9.87 10.83
N HIS A 161 -6.59 -10.90 11.63
CA HIS A 161 -6.91 -10.87 13.06
C HIS A 161 -6.13 -9.74 13.76
N PHE A 162 -4.83 -9.64 13.52
CA PHE A 162 -3.99 -8.55 14.03
C PHE A 162 -4.52 -7.17 13.63
N LEU A 163 -4.84 -6.97 12.34
CA LEU A 163 -5.37 -5.70 11.85
C LEU A 163 -6.70 -5.33 12.55
N HIS A 164 -7.59 -6.30 12.74
CA HIS A 164 -8.89 -6.05 13.37
C HIS A 164 -8.80 -5.85 14.89
N ASP A 165 -8.10 -6.73 15.60
CA ASP A 165 -8.14 -6.81 17.06
C ASP A 165 -7.18 -5.82 17.71
N GLU A 166 -5.94 -5.76 17.21
CA GLU A 166 -4.91 -4.90 17.78
C GLU A 166 -4.94 -3.50 17.15
N CYS A 167 -5.07 -3.42 15.82
CA CYS A 167 -4.99 -2.14 15.11
C CYS A 167 -6.35 -1.45 14.90
N HIS A 168 -7.47 -2.16 15.09
CA HIS A 168 -8.82 -1.66 14.83
C HIS A 168 -9.03 -1.16 13.38
N ILE A 169 -8.37 -1.81 12.42
CA ILE A 169 -8.37 -1.48 10.99
C ILE A 169 -9.20 -2.49 10.22
N VAL A 170 -10.23 -2.01 9.52
CA VAL A 170 -10.97 -2.80 8.53
C VAL A 170 -10.37 -2.56 7.14
N HIS A 171 -9.89 -3.62 6.48
CA HIS A 171 -9.17 -3.49 5.20
C HIS A 171 -10.07 -2.97 4.05
N LEU A 172 -11.32 -3.43 3.98
CA LEU A 172 -12.35 -3.07 2.97
C LEU A 172 -12.08 -3.45 1.50
N ASP A 173 -10.89 -3.96 1.15
CA ASP A 173 -10.51 -4.37 -0.21
C ASP A 173 -9.61 -5.62 -0.18
N LEU A 174 -9.90 -6.58 0.71
CA LEU A 174 -9.11 -7.80 0.78
C LEU A 174 -9.42 -8.70 -0.43
N LYS A 175 -8.42 -8.89 -1.29
CA LYS A 175 -8.47 -9.71 -2.50
C LYS A 175 -7.09 -10.30 -2.84
N PRO A 176 -6.98 -11.34 -3.67
CA PRO A 176 -5.69 -11.98 -3.99
C PRO A 176 -4.62 -11.01 -4.52
N GLU A 177 -5.00 -9.96 -5.22
CA GLU A 177 -4.10 -8.90 -5.72
C GLU A 177 -3.43 -8.10 -4.59
N ASN A 178 -4.10 -8.00 -3.44
CA ASN A 178 -3.63 -7.28 -2.25
C ASN A 178 -2.95 -8.21 -1.23
N ILE A 179 -2.73 -9.48 -1.58
CA ILE A 179 -1.95 -10.45 -0.80
C ILE A 179 -0.64 -10.69 -1.55
N LEU A 180 0.42 -10.02 -1.14
CA LEU A 180 1.75 -10.22 -1.70
C LEU A 180 2.44 -11.42 -1.06
N LEU A 181 3.34 -12.07 -1.79
CA LEU A 181 4.11 -13.21 -1.30
C LEU A 181 5.60 -12.83 -1.22
N ASP A 182 6.21 -13.02 -0.07
CA ASP A 182 7.65 -12.83 0.10
C ASP A 182 8.45 -14.00 -0.52
N SER A 183 9.77 -13.95 -0.42
CA SER A 183 10.68 -14.97 -0.98
C SER A 183 10.44 -16.39 -0.45
N THR A 184 9.81 -16.54 0.71
CA THR A 184 9.50 -17.83 1.34
C THR A 184 8.04 -18.24 1.17
N MET A 185 7.28 -17.56 0.29
CA MET A 185 5.85 -17.75 0.09
C MET A 185 4.98 -17.40 1.31
N THR A 186 5.50 -16.58 2.23
CA THR A 186 4.71 -16.03 3.34
C THR A 186 3.79 -14.92 2.81
N PRO A 187 2.50 -14.92 3.15
CA PRO A 187 1.59 -13.88 2.71
C PRO A 187 1.83 -12.58 3.47
N LYS A 188 1.72 -11.46 2.75
CA LYS A 188 1.84 -10.07 3.21
C LYS A 188 0.61 -9.29 2.75
N ILE A 189 -0.27 -8.95 3.68
CA ILE A 189 -1.47 -8.15 3.39
C ILE A 189 -1.04 -6.71 3.10
N ALA A 190 -1.44 -6.19 1.94
CA ALA A 190 -1.06 -4.88 1.43
C ALA A 190 -2.30 -3.99 1.19
N ASP A 191 -2.09 -2.69 0.92
CA ASP A 191 -3.14 -1.75 0.49
C ASP A 191 -4.35 -1.59 1.45
N PHE A 192 -4.17 -1.88 2.74
CA PHE A 192 -5.22 -1.79 3.77
C PHE A 192 -5.47 -0.37 4.34
N GLY A 193 -4.59 0.61 4.09
CA GLY A 193 -4.78 2.00 4.54
C GLY A 193 -5.41 2.92 3.47
N ILE A 194 -5.40 2.49 2.21
CA ILE A 194 -5.88 3.32 1.09
C ILE A 194 -7.41 3.43 1.05
N SER A 195 -8.12 2.47 1.63
CA SER A 195 -9.58 2.50 1.76
C SER A 195 -10.07 3.69 2.62
N ARG A 196 -9.23 4.21 3.52
CA ARG A 196 -9.51 5.43 4.29
C ARG A 196 -9.16 6.71 3.54
N ILE A 197 -8.17 6.67 2.65
CA ILE A 197 -7.76 7.83 1.83
C ILE A 197 -8.85 8.23 0.84
N PHE A 198 -9.52 7.23 0.25
CA PHE A 198 -10.52 7.45 -0.79
C PHE A 198 -11.93 6.99 -0.38
N GLY A 199 -12.14 6.77 0.92
CA GLY A 199 -13.32 6.14 1.50
C GLY A 199 -14.65 6.81 1.14
N GLU A 200 -14.71 8.12 0.95
CA GLU A 200 -15.92 8.82 0.50
C GLU A 200 -16.32 8.48 -0.95
N GLN A 201 -15.35 8.19 -1.83
CA GLN A 201 -15.65 7.76 -3.20
C GLN A 201 -15.84 6.25 -3.28
N GLN A 202 -15.11 5.47 -2.49
CA GLN A 202 -15.22 4.01 -2.47
C GLN A 202 -16.58 3.57 -1.89
N SER A 203 -17.07 4.22 -0.82
CA SER A 203 -18.41 3.98 -0.31
C SER A 203 -19.50 4.38 -1.32
N ARG A 204 -19.34 5.47 -2.08
CA ARG A 204 -20.23 5.82 -3.19
C ARG A 204 -20.21 4.78 -4.33
N LEU A 205 -19.02 4.33 -4.76
CA LEU A 205 -18.86 3.32 -5.81
C LEU A 205 -19.42 1.95 -5.39
N VAL A 206 -19.25 1.55 -4.12
CA VAL A 206 -19.83 0.32 -3.55
C VAL A 206 -21.35 0.41 -3.43
N THR A 207 -21.90 1.61 -3.20
CA THR A 207 -23.36 1.81 -3.12
C THR A 207 -24.01 1.87 -4.52
N ASP A 208 -23.27 2.32 -5.54
CA ASP A 208 -23.76 2.42 -6.94
C ASP A 208 -23.57 1.11 -7.73
N ASN A 209 -22.49 0.35 -7.45
CA ASN A 209 -22.32 -1.02 -7.95
C ASN A 209 -23.08 -2.01 -7.07
N ARG A 210 -24.42 -2.05 -7.21
CA ARG A 210 -25.26 -3.21 -6.81
C ARG A 210 -25.06 -4.42 -7.74
N ALA A 211 -23.83 -4.68 -8.16
CA ALA A 211 -23.44 -5.88 -8.86
C ALA A 211 -22.34 -6.56 -8.03
N GLY A 212 -22.78 -7.28 -7.00
CA GLY A 212 -21.89 -8.15 -6.24
C GLY A 212 -21.27 -9.20 -7.16
N THR A 213 -19.99 -9.51 -6.95
CA THR A 213 -19.39 -10.73 -7.47
C THR A 213 -20.10 -11.92 -6.80
N TRP A 214 -20.92 -12.62 -7.58
CA TRP A 214 -21.87 -13.66 -7.15
C TRP A 214 -21.28 -14.87 -6.40
N LEU A 215 -19.96 -14.93 -6.19
CA LEU A 215 -19.29 -16.04 -5.51
C LEU A 215 -19.11 -15.87 -3.99
N ALA A 216 -19.44 -14.70 -3.42
CA ALA A 216 -19.36 -14.46 -1.97
C ALA A 216 -20.68 -14.73 -1.20
N MET A 217 -21.66 -15.40 -1.81
CA MET A 217 -22.92 -15.76 -1.12
C MET A 217 -22.83 -17.06 -0.28
N GLY A 218 -21.66 -17.70 -0.22
CA GLY A 218 -21.51 -19.02 0.40
C GLY A 218 -21.16 -19.06 1.89
N LEU A 219 -20.60 -17.99 2.47
CA LEU A 219 -20.13 -18.03 3.86
C LEU A 219 -20.34 -16.69 4.59
N ALA A 220 -21.58 -16.44 5.01
CA ALA A 220 -21.87 -15.65 6.20
C ALA A 220 -22.40 -16.65 7.26
N PRO A 221 -22.00 -16.57 8.53
CA PRO A 221 -22.21 -15.36 9.33
C PRO A 221 -21.10 -15.05 10.35
N ILE A 222 -20.58 -13.82 10.36
CA ILE A 222 -20.19 -13.03 11.55
C ILE A 222 -19.97 -11.60 11.04
N VAL A 223 -21.05 -10.90 10.65
CA VAL A 223 -21.10 -9.43 10.69
C VAL A 223 -22.57 -9.02 10.74
N PHE A 224 -23.14 -8.89 11.93
CA PHE A 224 -24.26 -7.99 12.19
C PHE A 224 -24.24 -7.63 13.68
N PHE A 225 -24.58 -6.38 13.97
CA PHE A 225 -24.52 -5.65 15.25
C PHE A 225 -23.16 -5.02 15.58
N PHE A 226 -23.00 -3.73 15.22
CA PHE A 226 -23.18 -2.64 16.17
C PHE A 226 -23.48 -1.34 15.40
N SER A 227 -24.73 -0.91 15.42
CA SER A 227 -25.08 0.51 15.33
C SER A 227 -26.18 0.75 16.34
N SER A 228 -25.77 1.30 17.47
CA SER A 228 -26.61 1.84 18.52
C SER A 228 -27.56 2.89 17.93
N SER A 229 -28.83 2.55 17.86
CA SER A 229 -29.91 3.55 17.81
C SER A 229 -30.08 4.13 19.21
N THR A 230 -29.78 5.41 19.38
CA THR A 230 -30.57 6.29 20.25
C THR A 230 -30.33 7.75 19.87
N SER A 231 -31.34 8.34 19.22
CA SER A 231 -31.58 9.78 19.25
C SER A 231 -33.05 10.00 19.56
N ARG A 232 -33.30 10.82 20.59
CA ARG A 232 -34.54 11.44 21.15
C ARG A 232 -34.32 11.44 22.68
N LEU A 233 -34.23 12.56 23.39
CA LEU A 233 -34.78 13.90 23.22
C LEU A 233 -33.70 14.98 23.12
#